data_AF-A0A3B0RF37-F1
#
_entry.id   AF-A0A3B0RF37-F1
#
_cell.length_a   1.000
_cell.length_b   1.000
_cell.length_c   1.000
_cell.angle_alpha   90.00
_cell.angle_beta   90.00
_cell.angle_gamma   90.00
#
_symmetry.space_group_name_H-M   'P 1'
#
loop_
_entity.id
_entity.type
_entity.pdbx_description
1 polymer ?
#
loop_
_entity_poly.entity_id
_entity_poly.type
_entity_poly.pdbx_seq_one_letter_code
_entity_poly.pdbx_strand_id
1 'polypeptide(L)'
;FGRPWRLGQVNVAIGLAGVPATVPEGGHKDAYGRELAVTEPAFADEIAAASGLVVGKAAQTPVVRVRGLNWTDSNDTAADILRTERENVF
;
A
#
# COMPACT_ATOMS: atom_id res chain seq x y z
N PHE A 1 -7.00 6.42 9.04
CA PHE A 1 -8.02 5.42 8.72
C PHE A 1 -8.09 4.39 9.84
N GLY A 2 -9.28 4.16 10.39
CA GLY A 2 -9.55 3.01 11.26
C GLY A 2 -9.77 1.77 10.39
N ARG A 3 -9.47 0.58 10.88
CA ARG A 3 -9.56 -0.65 10.10
C ARG A 3 -10.24 -1.76 10.91
N PRO A 4 -10.92 -2.71 10.25
CA PRO A 4 -11.61 -3.79 10.95
C PRO A 4 -10.72 -4.50 11.96
N TRP A 5 -11.32 -4.85 13.11
CA TRP A 5 -10.74 -5.71 14.15
C TRP A 5 -9.50 -5.19 14.87
N ARG A 6 -9.09 -3.92 14.67
CA ARG A 6 -7.93 -3.32 15.33
C ARG A 6 -8.23 -1.97 15.95
N LEU A 7 -7.69 -1.73 17.14
CA LEU A 7 -7.66 -0.40 17.76
C LEU A 7 -6.61 0.48 17.10
N GLY A 8 -6.88 1.79 17.06
CA GLY A 8 -5.98 2.80 16.51
C GLY A 8 -6.20 3.08 15.02
N GLN A 9 -5.40 4.01 14.48
CA GLN A 9 -5.50 4.48 13.10
C GLN A 9 -4.15 4.40 12.40
N VAL A 10 -4.18 4.19 11.08
CA VAL A 10 -3.02 4.31 10.20
C VAL A 10 -3.32 5.23 9.03
N ASN A 11 -2.28 5.76 8.41
CA ASN A 11 -2.43 6.47 7.14
C ASN A 11 -2.62 5.44 6.01
N VAL A 12 -3.37 5.83 4.97
CA VAL A 12 -3.68 5.03 3.77
C VAL A 12 -3.57 5.93 2.55
N ALA A 13 -3.32 5.36 1.38
CA ALA A 13 -3.23 6.08 0.13
C ALA A 13 -4.64 6.44 -0.37
N ILE A 14 -4.81 7.69 -0.84
CA ILE A 14 -6.06 8.19 -1.44
C ILE A 14 -5.83 8.81 -2.82
N GLY A 15 -4.59 8.83 -3.29
CA GLY A 15 -4.17 9.35 -4.58
C GLY A 15 -2.78 8.82 -4.92
N LEU A 16 -2.53 8.52 -6.19
CA LEU A 16 -1.28 7.96 -6.70
C LEU A 16 -0.88 8.69 -7.99
N ALA A 17 0.43 8.74 -8.23
CA ALA A 17 1.02 9.22 -9.49
C ALA A 17 2.42 8.59 -9.64
N GLY A 18 2.62 7.78 -10.68
CA GLY A 18 3.91 7.12 -10.93
C GLY A 18 4.29 6.06 -9.90
N VAL A 19 3.36 5.62 -9.05
CA VAL A 19 3.57 4.60 -8.01
C VAL A 19 2.48 3.55 -8.15
N PRO A 20 2.82 2.24 -8.16
CA PRO A 20 1.81 1.20 -8.29
C PRO A 20 0.94 1.10 -7.05
N ALA A 21 -0.34 0.75 -7.25
CA ALA A 21 -1.28 0.51 -6.17
C ALA A 21 -0.89 -0.74 -5.36
N THR A 22 -0.60 -1.82 -6.09
CA THR A 22 -0.17 -3.12 -5.57
C THR A 22 1.08 -3.62 -6.31
N VAL A 23 1.81 -4.57 -5.73
CA VAL A 23 2.95 -5.22 -6.40
C VAL A 23 2.68 -6.72 -6.50
N PRO A 24 2.34 -7.26 -7.68
CA PRO A 24 2.11 -8.69 -7.83
C PRO A 24 3.43 -9.46 -7.73
N GLU A 25 3.56 -10.31 -6.71
CA GLU A 25 4.68 -11.25 -6.54
C GLU A 25 4.32 -12.67 -7.01
N GLY A 26 3.06 -12.89 -7.41
CA GLY A 26 2.61 -14.15 -8.00
C GLY A 26 3.48 -14.58 -9.18
N GLY A 27 3.79 -15.88 -9.25
CA GLY A 27 4.65 -16.44 -10.30
C GLY A 27 6.16 -16.34 -10.02
N HIS A 28 6.57 -15.68 -8.95
CA HIS A 28 7.96 -15.74 -8.46
C HIS A 28 8.17 -16.99 -7.60
N LYS A 29 9.45 -17.36 -7.43
CA LYS A 29 9.87 -18.41 -6.52
C LYS A 29 10.30 -17.82 -5.18
N ASP A 30 9.89 -18.46 -4.10
CA ASP A 30 10.39 -18.15 -2.76
C ASP A 30 11.85 -18.59 -2.58
N ALA A 31 12.41 -18.32 -1.39
CA ALA A 31 13.79 -18.69 -1.05
C ALA A 31 14.07 -20.21 -1.09
N TYR A 32 13.04 -21.05 -1.16
CA TYR A 32 13.11 -22.51 -1.22
C TYR A 32 12.72 -23.06 -2.60
N GLY A 33 12.53 -22.19 -3.60
CA GLY A 33 12.20 -22.57 -4.97
C GLY A 33 10.72 -22.91 -5.20
N ARG A 34 9.84 -22.65 -4.23
CA ARG A 34 8.38 -22.89 -4.35
C ARG A 34 7.70 -21.68 -4.99
N GLU A 35 6.69 -21.92 -5.80
CA GLU A 35 5.91 -20.83 -6.40
C GLU A 35 5.11 -20.06 -5.34
N LEU A 36 5.15 -18.73 -5.41
CA LEU A 36 4.28 -17.86 -4.63
C LEU A 36 2.87 -17.90 -5.24
N ALA A 37 1.92 -18.44 -4.47
CA ALA A 37 0.56 -18.70 -4.95
C ALA A 37 -0.20 -17.41 -5.29
N VAL A 38 -0.24 -16.44 -4.36
CA VAL A 38 -0.80 -15.10 -4.57
C VAL A 38 -0.23 -14.23 -3.44
N THR A 39 0.75 -13.40 -3.73
CA THR A 39 1.19 -12.35 -2.81
C THR A 39 1.17 -11.05 -3.58
N GLU A 40 0.38 -10.11 -3.10
CA GLU A 40 0.17 -8.83 -3.76
C GLU A 40 0.15 -7.76 -2.66
N PRO A 41 1.33 -7.30 -2.21
CA PRO A 41 1.41 -6.26 -1.22
C PRO A 41 0.75 -4.98 -1.73
N ALA A 42 0.00 -4.34 -0.84
CA ALA A 42 -0.65 -3.05 -1.06
C ALA A 42 0.40 -1.93 -0.97
N PHE A 43 1.33 -1.88 -1.92
CA PHE A 43 2.56 -1.08 -1.87
C PHE A 43 2.31 0.40 -1.57
N ALA A 44 1.29 0.99 -2.21
CA ALA A 44 0.86 2.36 -1.93
C ALA A 44 0.47 2.58 -0.46
N ASP A 45 -0.29 1.65 0.11
CA ASP A 45 -0.74 1.70 1.51
C ASP A 45 0.40 1.40 2.49
N GLU A 46 1.38 0.58 2.14
CA GLU A 46 2.58 0.37 2.96
C GLU A 46 3.38 1.65 3.12
N ILE A 47 3.60 2.39 2.02
CA ILE A 47 4.26 3.70 2.03
C ILE A 47 3.45 4.70 2.86
N ALA A 48 2.13 4.77 2.62
CA ALA A 48 1.25 5.66 3.36
C ALA A 48 1.27 5.34 4.85
N ALA A 49 1.16 4.06 5.23
CA ALA A 49 1.20 3.63 6.62
C ALA A 49 2.52 3.99 7.30
N ALA A 50 3.66 3.82 6.63
CA ALA A 50 4.98 4.18 7.16
C ALA A 50 5.09 5.69 7.46
N SER A 51 4.48 6.54 6.63
CA SER A 51 4.42 7.99 6.87
C SER A 51 3.77 8.34 8.22
N GLY A 52 2.83 7.51 8.68
CA GLY A 52 2.11 7.71 9.94
C GLY A 52 3.00 7.66 11.19
N LEU A 53 4.19 7.08 11.09
CA LEU A 53 5.17 7.04 12.17
C LEU A 53 5.86 8.38 12.42
N VAL A 54 5.93 9.25 11.39
CA VAL A 54 6.65 10.52 11.44
C VAL A 54 5.74 11.73 11.28
N VAL A 55 4.53 11.56 10.76
CA VAL A 55 3.53 12.64 10.67
C VAL A 55 2.89 12.87 12.04
N GLY A 56 3.36 13.89 12.75
CA GLY A 56 2.75 14.34 14.00
C GLY A 56 1.44 15.08 13.73
N LYS A 57 0.34 14.63 14.35
CA LYS A 57 -1.02 15.17 14.08
C LYS A 57 -1.17 16.67 14.38
N ALA A 58 -0.40 17.20 15.32
CA ALA A 58 -0.36 18.63 15.67
C ALA A 58 0.98 19.30 15.31
N ALA A 59 1.91 18.58 14.66
CA ALA A 59 3.29 19.01 14.49
C ALA A 59 3.56 19.74 13.16
N GLN A 60 2.52 20.10 12.40
CA GLN A 60 2.63 20.73 11.08
C GLN A 60 3.62 20.00 10.14
N THR A 61 3.56 18.67 10.10
CA THR A 61 4.38 17.82 9.21
C THR A 61 3.54 17.26 8.05
N PRO A 62 3.18 18.06 7.03
CA PRO A 62 2.26 17.64 5.97
C PRO A 62 2.92 16.80 4.87
N VAL A 63 4.25 16.76 4.81
CA VAL A 63 5.00 16.10 3.74
C VAL A 63 6.05 15.16 4.32
N VAL A 64 6.11 13.95 3.79
CA VAL A 64 7.13 12.94 4.11
C VAL A 64 7.82 12.53 2.83
N ARG A 65 9.16 12.49 2.84
CA ARG A 65 9.96 11.96 1.75
C ARG A 65 10.49 10.57 2.12
N VAL A 66 10.08 9.57 1.36
CA VAL A 66 10.60 8.20 1.49
C VAL A 66 11.67 7.96 0.42
N ARG A 67 12.73 7.24 0.76
CA ARG A 67 13.85 6.91 -0.14
C ARG A 67 14.28 5.46 0.04
N GLY A 68 14.90 4.88 -0.99
CA GLY A 68 15.42 3.51 -0.97
C GLY A 68 14.39 2.43 -1.31
N LEU A 69 13.20 2.84 -1.75
CA LEU A 69 12.20 1.94 -2.30
C LEU A 69 12.42 1.78 -3.81
N ASN A 70 12.07 0.61 -4.33
CA ASN A 70 12.16 0.27 -5.75
C ASN A 70 10.78 -0.13 -6.26
N TRP A 71 10.38 0.41 -7.40
CA TRP A 71 9.18 0.01 -8.13
C TRP A 71 9.36 0.40 -9.61
N THR A 72 8.51 -0.15 -10.47
CA THR A 72 8.39 0.30 -11.86
C THR A 72 7.28 1.35 -11.92
N ASP A 73 7.53 2.48 -12.58
CA ASP A 73 6.53 3.52 -12.80
C ASP A 73 5.22 2.91 -13.33
N SER A 74 4.11 3.29 -12.68
CA SER A 74 2.77 2.83 -13.02
C SER A 74 1.83 4.01 -13.24
N ASN A 75 0.84 3.79 -14.09
CA ASN A 75 -0.29 4.70 -14.30
C ASN A 75 -1.47 4.40 -13.37
N ASP A 76 -1.27 3.53 -12.36
CA ASP A 76 -2.28 3.23 -11.36
C ASP A 76 -2.76 4.49 -10.65
N THR A 77 -4.02 4.44 -10.28
CA THR A 77 -4.75 5.42 -9.52
C THR A 77 -5.15 4.83 -8.18
N ALA A 78 -5.62 5.68 -7.27
CA ALA A 78 -6.15 5.19 -6.00
C ALA A 78 -7.42 4.32 -6.16
N ALA A 79 -8.05 4.28 -7.34
CA ALA A 79 -9.17 3.38 -7.59
C ALA A 79 -8.72 1.92 -7.75
N ASP A 80 -7.48 1.70 -8.21
CA ASP A 80 -6.98 0.37 -8.54
C ASP A 80 -6.67 -0.49 -7.30
N ILE A 81 -6.55 0.13 -6.12
CA ILE A 81 -6.42 -0.59 -4.83
C ILE A 81 -7.77 -0.98 -4.22
N LEU A 82 -8.87 -0.40 -4.71
CA LEU A 82 -10.20 -0.65 -4.17
C LEU A 82 -10.76 -1.94 -4.74
N ARG A 83 -11.39 -2.74 -3.89
CA ARG A 83 -12.18 -3.89 -4.35
C ARG A 83 -13.33 -3.42 -5.21
N THR A 84 -13.62 -4.16 -6.27
CA THR A 84 -14.85 -3.95 -7.02
C THR A 84 -16.06 -4.30 -6.15
N GLU A 85 -17.25 -3.81 -6.54
CA GLU A 85 -18.49 -4.11 -5.82
C GLU A 85 -18.75 -5.62 -5.69
N ARG A 86 -18.38 -6.42 -6.70
CA ARG A 86 -18.54 -7.88 -6.70
C ARG A 86 -17.61 -8.57 -5.71
N GLU A 87 -16.45 -7.99 -5.43
CA GLU A 87 -15.45 -8.53 -4.52
C GLU A 87 -15.62 -7.99 -3.10
N ASN A 88 -16.48 -6.98 -2.91
CA ASN A 88 -16.74 -6.36 -1.61
C ASN A 88 -17.87 -7.09 -0.86
N VAL A 89 -17.49 -8.06 -0.03
CA VAL A 89 -18.41 -8.92 0.74
C VAL A 89 -18.62 -8.47 2.20
N PHE A 90 -18.20 -7.25 2.55
CA PHE A 90 -18.25 -6.70 3.91
C PHE A 90 -18.98 -5.36 3.97
#